data_AF-A0A6I1F4Z1-F1
#
_entry.id   AF-A0A6I1F4Z1-F1
#
_cell.length_a   1.000
_cell.length_b   1.000
_cell.length_c   1.000
_cell.angle_alpha   90.00
_cell.angle_beta   90.00
_cell.angle_gamma   90.00
#
_symmetry.space_group_name_H-M   'P 1'
#
loop_
_entity.id
_entity.type
_entity.pdbx_description
1 polymer ?
#
loop_
_entity_poly.entity_id
_entity_poly.type
_entity_poly.pdbx_seq_one_letter_code
_entity_poly.pdbx_strand_id
1 'polypeptide(L)'
;MVIIGTLTQALLYVCYAMLMGSFILDLVPNKHRPVVHVPKKILLFSLGGIVIFSFIPVLQLILYLSSLRGFLEALPLVLLTFETGKSWFFCFIVSIIFFFFLLHSDNEKKSHNFIGILLTFILICSMGWSSHASSISPIKGFFSDTVHFTAVSVWVGVILVVSWFSKGESNWLPFLSWFTPTAIFCLGLTIISGFLLMDLVVDYESYFNSWMIPYGQALLLKHLLIIPLLVYAMINGVLIRNKLKKDIKFKPRSWVKVESIVILLIFSATAALGQQSPPKETAITNETISKMTSLFFRGDVVPDIQVQISIHLNSIILLIFALLFLVLLVLSFINKRHVILSFCMCLLSVISLYISLMLSME
;
A
#
# COMPACT_ATOMS: atom_id res chain seq x y z
N MET A 1 -9.57 16.85 -8.33
CA MET A 1 -10.03 15.79 -7.39
C MET A 1 -9.09 14.60 -7.31
N VAL A 2 -8.51 14.10 -8.42
CA VAL A 2 -7.61 12.92 -8.42
C VAL A 2 -6.43 13.02 -7.44
N ILE A 3 -5.73 14.16 -7.38
CA ILE A 3 -4.58 14.34 -6.46
C ILE A 3 -5.04 14.26 -4.99
N ILE A 4 -6.15 14.94 -4.66
CA ILE A 4 -6.71 14.93 -3.30
C ILE A 4 -7.14 13.51 -2.94
N GLY A 5 -7.84 12.81 -3.84
CA GLY A 5 -8.24 11.43 -3.65
C GLY A 5 -7.05 10.48 -3.47
N THR A 6 -5.99 10.66 -4.24
CA THR A 6 -4.76 9.87 -4.11
C THR A 6 -4.12 10.08 -2.73
N LEU A 7 -3.99 11.33 -2.29
CA LEU A 7 -3.40 11.63 -0.99
C LEU A 7 -4.24 11.06 0.15
N THR A 8 -5.57 11.24 0.11
CA THR A 8 -6.45 10.79 1.19
C THR A 8 -6.57 9.27 1.23
N GLN A 9 -6.59 8.58 0.09
CA GLN A 9 -6.56 7.12 0.06
C GLN A 9 -5.22 6.54 0.57
N ALA A 10 -4.08 7.18 0.25
CA ALA A 10 -2.80 6.76 0.80
C ALA A 10 -2.77 6.93 2.34
N LEU A 11 -3.28 8.05 2.85
CA LEU A 11 -3.40 8.28 4.30
C LEU A 11 -4.39 7.33 4.95
N LEU A 12 -5.48 6.97 4.27
CA LEU A 12 -6.44 5.97 4.74
C LEU A 12 -5.76 4.63 5.01
N TYR A 13 -4.94 4.14 4.07
CA TYR A 13 -4.17 2.90 4.26
C TYR A 13 -3.22 2.99 5.46
N VAL A 14 -2.58 4.14 5.67
CA VAL A 14 -1.73 4.37 6.86
C VAL A 14 -2.55 4.29 8.15
N CYS A 15 -3.76 4.85 8.19
CA CYS A 15 -4.62 4.79 9.37
C CYS A 15 -4.99 3.36 9.76
N TYR A 16 -5.39 2.52 8.79
CA TYR A 16 -5.67 1.10 9.03
C TYR A 16 -4.44 0.33 9.50
N ALA A 17 -3.31 0.52 8.83
CA ALA A 17 -2.04 -0.11 9.21
C ALA A 17 -1.61 0.31 10.63
N MET A 18 -1.78 1.58 10.99
CA MET A 18 -1.45 2.09 12.33
C MET A 18 -2.30 1.45 13.43
N LEU A 19 -3.61 1.32 13.25
CA LEU A 19 -4.48 0.65 14.21
C LEU A 19 -4.09 -0.83 14.33
N MET A 20 -4.05 -1.56 13.21
CA MET A 20 -3.76 -2.99 13.18
C MET A 20 -2.40 -3.32 13.82
N GLY A 21 -1.35 -2.60 13.39
CA GLY A 21 0.00 -2.78 13.90
C GLY A 21 0.14 -2.51 15.40
N SER A 22 -0.56 -1.50 15.92
CA SER A 22 -0.49 -1.14 17.34
C SER A 22 -1.09 -2.23 18.21
N PHE A 23 -2.31 -2.68 17.90
CA PHE A 23 -2.96 -3.73 18.68
C PHE A 23 -2.25 -5.07 18.58
N ILE A 24 -1.74 -5.45 17.39
CA ILE A 24 -0.94 -6.68 17.23
C ILE A 24 0.30 -6.62 18.11
N LEU A 25 1.03 -5.50 18.10
CA LEU A 25 2.21 -5.37 18.93
C LEU A 25 1.85 -5.46 20.41
N ASP A 26 0.75 -4.84 20.85
CA ASP A 26 0.30 -4.89 22.26
C ASP A 26 -0.18 -6.26 22.72
N LEU A 27 -0.52 -7.16 21.79
CA LEU A 27 -0.72 -8.58 22.08
C LEU A 27 0.57 -9.36 22.34
N VAL A 28 1.68 -8.92 21.74
CA VAL A 28 2.98 -9.60 21.85
C VAL A 28 3.61 -9.29 23.21
N PRO A 29 4.06 -10.29 23.99
CA PRO A 29 4.71 -10.05 25.28
C PRO A 29 5.94 -9.13 25.17
N ASN A 30 6.17 -8.27 26.16
CA ASN A 30 7.27 -7.29 26.17
C ASN A 30 8.67 -7.89 25.92
N LYS A 31 8.89 -9.17 26.27
CA LYS A 31 10.14 -9.90 25.99
C LYS A 31 10.36 -10.26 24.51
N HIS A 32 9.32 -10.22 23.68
CA HIS A 32 9.34 -10.60 22.27
C HIS A 32 9.16 -9.42 21.31
N ARG A 33 9.17 -8.19 21.82
CA ARG A 33 9.02 -6.97 21.01
C ARG A 33 9.94 -5.88 21.53
N PRO A 34 10.43 -4.96 20.66
CA PRO A 34 11.08 -3.76 21.15
C PRO A 34 10.12 -2.95 22.01
N VAL A 35 10.66 -2.08 22.86
CA VAL A 35 9.84 -1.15 23.65
C VAL A 35 9.17 -0.18 22.68
N VAL A 36 7.87 -0.31 22.50
CA VAL A 36 7.06 0.53 21.62
C VAL A 36 6.05 1.28 22.47
N HIS A 37 5.89 2.56 22.20
CA HIS A 37 4.84 3.36 22.84
C HIS A 37 4.08 4.16 21.79
N VAL A 38 2.90 3.68 21.43
CA VAL A 38 1.97 4.41 20.56
C VAL A 38 1.02 5.21 21.46
N PRO A 39 1.06 6.54 21.42
CA PRO A 39 0.14 7.34 22.22
C PRO A 39 -1.30 7.13 21.73
N LYS A 40 -2.25 7.03 22.67
CA LYS A 40 -3.70 6.88 22.40
C LYS A 40 -4.25 7.91 21.41
N LYS A 41 -3.71 9.14 21.42
CA LYS A 41 -4.06 10.19 20.45
C LYS A 41 -3.84 9.75 19.00
N ILE A 42 -2.78 9.00 18.71
CA ILE A 42 -2.50 8.51 17.35
C ILE A 42 -3.49 7.45 16.91
N LEU A 43 -3.95 6.59 17.83
CA LEU A 43 -5.04 5.64 17.53
C LEU A 43 -6.35 6.38 17.24
N LEU A 44 -6.70 7.37 18.07
CA LEU A 44 -7.89 8.19 17.86
C LEU A 44 -7.81 9.00 16.55
N PHE A 45 -6.65 9.58 16.23
CA PHE A 45 -6.44 10.28 14.95
C PHE A 45 -6.50 9.32 13.76
N SER A 46 -5.97 8.10 13.90
CA SER A 46 -6.06 7.09 12.84
C SER A 46 -7.52 6.71 12.60
N LEU A 47 -8.30 6.51 13.66
CA LEU A 47 -9.73 6.20 13.56
C LEU A 47 -10.54 7.35 12.96
N GLY A 48 -10.32 8.59 13.40
CA GLY A 48 -10.93 9.77 12.79
C GLY A 48 -10.53 9.95 11.33
N GLY A 49 -9.26 9.67 11.02
CA GLY A 49 -8.73 9.65 9.66
C GLY A 49 -9.44 8.63 8.77
N ILE A 50 -9.76 7.43 9.29
CA ILE A 50 -10.54 6.44 8.54
C ILE A 50 -11.88 7.02 8.11
N VAL A 51 -12.63 7.63 9.02
CA VAL A 51 -13.94 8.23 8.71
C VAL A 51 -13.83 9.36 7.69
N ILE A 52 -12.88 10.28 7.89
CA ILE A 52 -12.72 11.47 7.05
C ILE A 52 -12.21 11.09 5.65
N PHE A 53 -11.17 10.26 5.56
CA PHE A 53 -10.54 9.95 4.27
C PHE A 53 -11.37 8.96 3.44
N SER A 54 -12.08 8.02 4.09
CA SER A 54 -13.03 7.15 3.38
C SER A 54 -14.28 7.89 2.89
N PHE A 55 -14.58 9.09 3.41
CA PHE A 55 -15.67 9.92 2.89
C PHE A 55 -15.33 10.56 1.54
N ILE A 56 -14.06 10.68 1.16
CA ILE A 56 -13.66 11.42 -0.05
C ILE A 56 -14.25 10.81 -1.33
N PRO A 57 -14.21 9.49 -1.57
CA PRO A 57 -14.91 8.89 -2.72
C PRO A 57 -16.42 9.11 -2.69
N VAL A 58 -17.06 9.06 -1.51
CA VAL A 58 -18.49 9.35 -1.33
C VAL A 58 -18.80 10.79 -1.71
N LEU A 59 -17.97 11.74 -1.26
CA LEU A 59 -18.10 13.15 -1.60
C LEU A 59 -17.92 13.39 -3.10
N GLN A 60 -16.95 12.74 -3.75
CA GLN A 60 -16.77 12.82 -5.20
C GLN A 60 -18.02 12.37 -5.94
N LEU A 61 -18.65 11.29 -5.50
CA LEU A 61 -19.89 10.77 -6.10
C LEU A 61 -21.09 11.71 -5.84
N ILE A 62 -21.21 12.27 -4.64
CA ILE A 62 -22.23 13.29 -4.32
C ILE A 62 -22.06 14.52 -5.22
N LEU A 63 -20.84 15.04 -5.34
CA LEU A 63 -20.56 16.22 -6.16
C LEU A 63 -20.86 15.95 -7.64
N TYR A 64 -20.46 14.79 -8.16
CA TYR A 64 -20.77 14.38 -9.52
C TYR A 64 -22.29 14.34 -9.77
N LEU A 65 -23.06 13.63 -8.94
CA LEU A 65 -24.51 13.52 -9.10
C LEU A 65 -25.24 14.84 -8.81
N SER A 66 -24.71 15.68 -7.93
CA SER A 66 -25.29 16.99 -7.61
C SER A 66 -25.29 17.93 -8.82
N SER A 67 -24.31 17.80 -9.71
CA SER A 67 -24.27 18.56 -10.97
C SER A 67 -25.39 18.15 -11.95
N LEU A 68 -25.98 16.97 -11.77
CA LEU A 68 -27.01 16.41 -12.63
C LEU A 68 -28.43 16.53 -12.04
N ARG A 69 -28.57 16.38 -10.71
CA ARG A 69 -29.87 16.26 -10.01
C ARG A 69 -30.06 17.25 -8.86
N GLY A 70 -29.08 18.12 -8.61
CA GLY A 70 -29.06 18.99 -7.43
C GLY A 70 -28.58 18.29 -6.16
N PHE A 71 -28.01 19.07 -5.24
CA PHE A 71 -27.35 18.55 -4.04
C PHE A 71 -28.30 17.83 -3.06
N LEU A 72 -29.50 18.38 -2.87
CA LEU A 72 -30.49 17.86 -1.93
C LEU A 72 -31.01 16.46 -2.32
N GLU A 73 -31.04 16.14 -3.62
CA GLU A 73 -31.40 14.80 -4.11
C GLU A 73 -30.19 13.86 -4.12
N ALA A 74 -29.02 14.36 -4.54
CA ALA A 74 -27.81 13.54 -4.67
C ALA A 74 -27.30 13.00 -3.32
N LEU A 75 -27.39 13.78 -2.25
CA LEU A 75 -26.87 13.39 -0.93
C LEU A 75 -27.54 12.14 -0.33
N PRO A 76 -28.87 12.10 -0.13
CA PRO A 76 -29.53 10.91 0.41
C PRO A 76 -29.45 9.73 -0.56
N LEU A 77 -29.47 9.99 -1.86
CA LEU A 77 -29.31 8.97 -2.88
C LEU A 77 -27.97 8.25 -2.71
N VAL A 78 -26.85 8.98 -2.70
CA VAL A 78 -25.52 8.37 -2.55
C VAL A 78 -25.37 7.66 -1.21
N LEU A 79 -25.75 8.30 -0.11
CA LEU A 79 -25.52 7.75 1.23
C LEU A 79 -26.34 6.48 1.52
N LEU A 80 -27.56 6.39 0.99
CA LEU A 80 -28.50 5.32 1.37
C LEU A 80 -28.65 4.24 0.29
N THR A 81 -28.35 4.55 -0.99
CA THR A 81 -28.60 3.61 -2.09
C THR A 81 -27.32 3.03 -2.69
N PHE A 82 -26.26 3.82 -2.84
CA PHE A 82 -24.99 3.35 -3.42
C PHE A 82 -24.19 2.54 -2.40
N GLU A 83 -23.57 1.45 -2.84
CA GLU A 83 -22.76 0.58 -1.98
C GLU A 83 -21.61 1.33 -1.29
N THR A 84 -20.98 2.29 -1.99
CA THR A 84 -19.94 3.16 -1.41
C THR A 84 -20.47 4.00 -0.24
N GLY A 85 -21.69 4.53 -0.35
CA GLY A 85 -22.33 5.30 0.72
C GLY A 85 -22.75 4.44 1.91
N LYS A 86 -23.38 3.28 1.66
CA LYS A 86 -23.76 2.31 2.70
C LYS A 86 -22.55 1.81 3.48
N SER A 87 -21.47 1.46 2.78
CA SER A 87 -20.21 1.04 3.40
C SER A 87 -19.59 2.16 4.24
N TRP A 88 -19.56 3.40 3.75
CA TRP A 88 -19.07 4.53 4.56
C TRP A 88 -19.93 4.75 5.81
N PHE A 89 -21.25 4.66 5.70
CA PHE A 89 -22.15 4.80 6.85
C PHE A 89 -21.94 3.68 7.89
N PHE A 90 -21.76 2.44 7.44
CA PHE A 90 -21.38 1.33 8.31
C PHE A 90 -20.02 1.56 8.98
N CYS A 91 -19.02 1.98 8.22
CA CYS A 91 -17.70 2.35 8.70
C CYS A 91 -17.78 3.46 9.76
N PHE A 92 -18.64 4.46 9.57
CA PHE A 92 -18.88 5.55 10.52
C PHE A 92 -19.44 5.02 11.84
N ILE A 93 -20.48 4.19 11.81
CA ILE A 93 -21.08 3.59 13.01
C ILE A 93 -20.06 2.75 13.78
N VAL A 94 -19.35 1.86 13.08
CA VAL A 94 -18.31 1.02 13.71
C VAL A 94 -17.19 1.88 14.28
N SER A 95 -16.82 2.98 13.61
CA SER A 95 -15.81 3.92 14.11
C SER A 95 -16.26 4.66 15.36
N ILE A 96 -17.55 5.00 15.50
CA ILE A 96 -18.09 5.58 16.75
C ILE A 96 -17.97 4.58 17.90
N ILE A 97 -18.38 3.33 17.68
CA ILE A 97 -18.25 2.26 18.69
C ILE A 97 -16.77 2.09 19.08
N PHE A 98 -15.89 2.06 18.08
CA PHE A 98 -14.46 1.92 18.28
C PHE A 98 -13.85 3.13 19.03
N PHE A 99 -14.35 4.33 18.78
CA PHE A 99 -13.92 5.54 19.47
C PHE A 99 -14.25 5.48 20.97
N PHE A 100 -15.49 5.12 21.32
CA PHE A 100 -15.88 4.96 22.72
C PHE A 100 -15.12 3.82 23.40
N PHE A 101 -14.90 2.71 22.70
CA PHE A 101 -14.06 1.61 23.17
C PHE A 101 -12.64 2.08 23.50
N LEU A 102 -12.01 2.84 22.60
CA LEU A 102 -10.68 3.40 22.82
C LEU A 102 -10.66 4.36 24.01
N LEU A 103 -11.70 5.18 24.22
CA LEU A 103 -11.75 6.13 25.33
C LEU A 103 -11.84 5.47 26.70
N HIS A 104 -12.69 4.44 26.86
CA HIS A 104 -13.05 3.87 28.16
C HIS A 104 -12.26 2.62 28.55
N SER A 105 -11.56 1.99 27.62
CA SER A 105 -10.88 0.75 27.90
C SER A 105 -9.44 0.97 28.35
N ASP A 106 -9.07 0.29 29.44
CA ASP A 106 -7.68 0.25 29.91
C ASP A 106 -6.85 -0.71 29.05
N ASN A 107 -5.81 -0.18 28.42
CA ASN A 107 -4.93 -0.87 27.46
C ASN A 107 -4.17 -2.09 28.03
N GLU A 108 -4.27 -2.34 29.34
CA GLU A 108 -3.50 -3.37 30.05
C GLU A 108 -4.02 -4.81 29.77
N LYS A 109 -5.31 -4.97 29.41
CA LYS A 109 -5.91 -6.31 29.24
C LYS A 109 -5.71 -6.84 27.82
N LYS A 110 -5.26 -8.10 27.68
CA LYS A 110 -5.15 -8.75 26.36
C LYS A 110 -6.45 -8.79 25.55
N SER A 111 -7.60 -8.88 26.22
CA SER A 111 -8.92 -8.82 25.57
C SER A 111 -9.16 -7.50 24.84
N HIS A 112 -8.64 -6.39 25.36
CA HIS A 112 -8.70 -5.08 24.71
C HIS A 112 -8.05 -5.14 23.31
N ASN A 113 -6.84 -5.67 23.23
CA ASN A 113 -6.10 -5.72 21.98
C ASN A 113 -6.76 -6.63 20.93
N PHE A 114 -7.33 -7.77 21.37
CA PHE A 114 -8.12 -8.63 20.47
C PHE A 114 -9.36 -7.91 19.93
N ILE A 115 -10.09 -7.19 20.76
CA ILE A 115 -11.25 -6.40 20.33
C ILE A 115 -10.82 -5.29 19.37
N GLY A 116 -9.70 -4.63 19.62
CA GLY A 116 -9.13 -3.62 18.72
C GLY A 116 -8.77 -4.17 17.34
N ILE A 117 -8.15 -5.36 17.28
CA ILE A 117 -7.90 -6.07 16.01
C ILE A 117 -9.22 -6.41 15.31
N LEU A 118 -10.20 -6.95 16.05
CA LEU A 118 -11.49 -7.35 15.50
C LEU A 118 -12.24 -6.16 14.90
N LEU A 119 -12.30 -5.03 15.62
CA LEU A 119 -12.94 -3.81 15.12
C LEU A 119 -12.20 -3.25 13.90
N THR A 120 -10.87 -3.28 13.90
CA THR A 120 -10.08 -2.87 12.73
C THR A 120 -10.36 -3.78 11.52
N PHE A 121 -10.47 -5.10 11.75
CA PHE A 121 -10.81 -6.06 10.71
C PHE A 121 -12.22 -5.85 10.15
N ILE A 122 -13.22 -5.56 11.01
CA ILE A 122 -14.58 -5.21 10.57
C ILE A 122 -14.55 -3.96 9.67
N LEU A 123 -13.76 -2.94 10.03
CA LEU A 123 -13.57 -1.75 9.19
C LEU A 123 -12.87 -2.08 7.85
N ILE A 124 -11.96 -3.07 7.82
CA ILE A 124 -11.33 -3.56 6.59
C ILE A 124 -12.36 -4.26 5.70
N CYS A 125 -13.21 -5.13 6.27
CA CYS A 125 -14.31 -5.76 5.54
C CYS A 125 -15.26 -4.72 4.93
N SER A 126 -15.55 -3.62 5.65
CA SER A 126 -16.33 -2.51 5.09
C SER A 126 -15.70 -1.95 3.81
N MET A 127 -14.39 -1.71 3.81
CA MET A 127 -13.68 -1.23 2.61
C MET A 127 -13.73 -2.28 1.48
N GLY A 128 -13.53 -3.56 1.80
CA GLY A 128 -13.65 -4.64 0.82
C GLY A 128 -15.04 -4.73 0.18
N TRP A 129 -16.10 -4.44 0.94
CA TRP A 129 -17.48 -4.46 0.43
C TRP A 129 -17.73 -3.38 -0.64
N SER A 130 -17.24 -2.17 -0.44
CA SER A 130 -17.42 -1.07 -1.41
C SER A 130 -16.31 -0.96 -2.46
N SER A 131 -15.44 -1.95 -2.57
CA SER A 131 -14.33 -1.92 -3.50
C SER A 131 -14.77 -2.10 -4.95
N HIS A 132 -13.95 -1.60 -5.88
CA HIS A 132 -14.17 -1.77 -7.31
C HIS A 132 -14.12 -3.25 -7.73
N ALA A 133 -13.34 -4.09 -7.05
CA ALA A 133 -13.32 -5.52 -7.34
C ALA A 133 -14.67 -6.17 -6.97
N SER A 134 -15.28 -5.74 -5.87
CA SER A 134 -16.59 -6.22 -5.42
C SER A 134 -17.74 -5.78 -6.32
N SER A 135 -17.63 -4.64 -7.02
CA SER A 135 -18.64 -4.27 -8.03
C SER A 135 -18.55 -5.13 -9.29
N ILE A 136 -17.35 -5.61 -9.66
CA ILE A 136 -17.15 -6.52 -10.81
C ILE A 136 -17.52 -7.96 -10.45
N SER A 137 -17.00 -8.46 -9.33
CA SER A 137 -17.27 -9.82 -8.84
C SER A 137 -17.50 -9.78 -7.33
N PRO A 138 -18.76 -9.74 -6.86
CA PRO A 138 -19.07 -9.48 -5.45
C PRO A 138 -18.34 -10.36 -4.44
N ILE A 139 -18.34 -11.68 -4.66
CA ILE A 139 -17.72 -12.62 -3.72
C ILE A 139 -16.19 -12.62 -3.89
N LYS A 140 -15.68 -12.83 -5.11
CA LYS A 140 -14.24 -12.93 -5.37
C LYS A 140 -13.53 -11.62 -5.05
N GLY A 141 -14.11 -10.48 -5.44
CA GLY A 141 -13.62 -9.15 -5.16
C GLY A 141 -13.55 -8.85 -3.67
N PHE A 142 -14.66 -9.07 -2.94
CA PHE A 142 -14.72 -8.83 -1.50
C PHE A 142 -13.66 -9.62 -0.74
N PHE A 143 -13.56 -10.92 -0.98
CA PHE A 143 -12.60 -11.76 -0.28
C PHE A 143 -11.16 -11.43 -0.69
N SER A 144 -10.90 -11.20 -1.98
CA SER A 144 -9.55 -10.87 -2.45
C SER A 144 -9.07 -9.55 -1.86
N ASP A 145 -9.89 -8.50 -1.89
CA ASP A 145 -9.53 -7.20 -1.30
C ASP A 145 -9.40 -7.27 0.23
N THR A 146 -10.32 -7.93 0.91
CA THR A 146 -10.29 -8.07 2.37
C THR A 146 -9.03 -8.81 2.82
N VAL A 147 -8.69 -9.93 2.16
CA VAL A 147 -7.47 -10.69 2.45
C VAL A 147 -6.23 -9.86 2.12
N HIS A 148 -6.20 -9.21 0.95
CA HIS A 148 -5.09 -8.36 0.53
C HIS A 148 -4.81 -7.27 1.55
N PHE A 149 -5.85 -6.50 1.90
CA PHE A 149 -5.72 -5.34 2.76
C PHE A 149 -5.49 -5.73 4.22
N THR A 150 -6.02 -6.86 4.68
CA THR A 150 -5.69 -7.41 6.00
C THR A 150 -4.23 -7.83 6.06
N ALA A 151 -3.73 -8.60 5.09
CA ALA A 151 -2.34 -9.05 5.06
C ALA A 151 -1.36 -7.85 5.04
N VAL A 152 -1.66 -6.85 4.22
CA VAL A 152 -0.90 -5.59 4.17
C VAL A 152 -0.98 -4.85 5.51
N SER A 153 -2.17 -4.68 6.09
CA SER A 153 -2.34 -3.97 7.37
C SER A 153 -1.62 -4.64 8.54
N VAL A 154 -1.55 -5.97 8.56
CA VAL A 154 -0.77 -6.73 9.56
C VAL A 154 0.73 -6.51 9.35
N TRP A 155 1.23 -6.78 8.15
CA TRP A 155 2.67 -6.72 7.86
C TRP A 155 3.20 -5.29 7.94
N VAL A 156 2.62 -4.39 7.16
CA VAL A 156 3.03 -2.98 7.09
C VAL A 156 2.73 -2.28 8.41
N GLY A 157 1.59 -2.56 9.04
CA GLY A 157 1.22 -1.91 10.30
C GLY A 157 2.25 -2.13 11.39
N VAL A 158 2.70 -3.37 11.58
CA VAL A 158 3.74 -3.69 12.57
C VAL A 158 5.07 -3.01 12.21
N ILE A 159 5.48 -3.00 10.93
CA ILE A 159 6.69 -2.29 10.48
C ILE A 159 6.59 -0.79 10.75
N LEU A 160 5.45 -0.18 10.42
CA LEU A 160 5.22 1.25 10.59
C LEU A 160 5.27 1.61 12.08
N VAL A 161 4.57 0.85 12.92
CA VAL A 161 4.57 1.11 14.35
C VAL A 161 5.97 0.92 14.96
N VAL A 162 6.65 -0.17 14.66
CA VAL A 162 8.00 -0.42 15.20
C VAL A 162 9.00 0.61 14.68
N SER A 163 8.99 0.95 13.40
CA SER A 163 9.96 1.90 12.84
C SER A 163 9.84 3.30 13.45
N TRP A 164 8.62 3.78 13.65
CA TRP A 164 8.36 5.15 14.10
C TRP A 164 8.22 5.28 15.62
N PHE A 165 7.73 4.27 16.34
CA PHE A 165 7.40 4.35 17.77
C PHE A 165 8.25 3.49 18.70
N SER A 166 9.17 2.67 18.19
CA SER A 166 10.14 1.96 19.03
C SER A 166 11.12 2.91 19.73
N LYS A 167 11.50 2.55 20.96
CA LYS A 167 12.54 3.19 21.77
C LYS A 167 13.60 2.16 22.14
N GLY A 168 14.87 2.53 21.95
CA GLY A 168 16.02 1.70 22.30
C GLY A 168 16.26 0.50 21.36
N GLU A 169 17.15 -0.38 21.82
CA GLU A 169 17.72 -1.50 21.05
C GLU A 169 17.40 -2.87 21.69
N SER A 170 16.50 -2.90 22.69
CA SER A 170 16.13 -4.14 23.36
C SER A 170 15.19 -5.01 22.51
N ASN A 171 15.30 -6.33 22.68
CA ASN A 171 14.36 -7.34 22.18
C ASN A 171 14.13 -7.40 20.66
N TRP A 172 15.01 -6.81 19.85
CA TRP A 172 14.92 -6.87 18.39
C TRP A 172 15.10 -8.29 17.82
N LEU A 173 16.01 -9.09 18.38
CA LEU A 173 16.19 -10.48 17.96
C LEU A 173 14.94 -11.34 18.20
N PRO A 174 14.35 -11.35 19.42
CA PRO A 174 13.06 -11.95 19.66
C PRO A 174 11.96 -11.44 18.72
N PHE A 175 11.88 -10.13 18.48
CA PHE A 175 10.92 -9.55 17.55
C PHE A 175 11.04 -10.13 16.14
N LEU A 176 12.25 -10.12 15.57
CA LEU A 176 12.49 -10.64 14.23
C LEU A 176 12.20 -12.14 14.13
N SER A 177 12.30 -12.91 15.21
CA SER A 177 12.06 -14.36 15.19
C SER A 177 10.61 -14.74 14.89
N TRP A 178 9.63 -13.99 15.39
CA TRP A 178 8.21 -14.22 15.10
C TRP A 178 7.72 -13.33 13.95
N PHE A 179 8.22 -12.09 13.85
CA PHE A 179 7.70 -11.18 12.85
C PHE A 179 8.16 -11.51 11.43
N THR A 180 9.40 -12.00 11.25
CA THR A 180 9.89 -12.39 9.91
C THR A 180 9.01 -13.46 9.25
N PRO A 181 8.67 -14.60 9.91
CA PRO A 181 7.75 -15.57 9.29
C PRO A 181 6.34 -15.01 9.08
N THR A 182 5.82 -14.18 10.00
CA THR A 182 4.54 -13.49 9.80
C THR A 182 4.56 -12.59 8.56
N ALA A 183 5.63 -11.80 8.38
CA ALA A 183 5.81 -10.93 7.23
C ALA A 183 5.88 -11.71 5.91
N ILE A 184 6.60 -12.85 5.88
CA ILE A 184 6.67 -13.73 4.70
C ILE A 184 5.28 -14.29 4.36
N PHE A 185 4.53 -14.75 5.37
CA PHE A 185 3.18 -15.26 5.18
C PHE A 185 2.23 -14.17 4.64
N CYS A 186 2.25 -12.99 5.25
CA CYS A 186 1.47 -11.84 4.77
C CYS A 186 1.86 -11.43 3.34
N LEU A 187 3.16 -11.38 3.02
CA LEU A 187 3.64 -11.11 1.67
C LEU A 187 3.09 -12.13 0.66
N GLY A 188 3.11 -13.43 1.00
CA GLY A 188 2.53 -14.47 0.16
C GLY A 188 1.03 -14.26 -0.09
N LEU A 189 0.27 -13.96 0.96
CA LEU A 189 -1.16 -13.63 0.83
C LEU A 189 -1.39 -12.38 -0.03
N THR A 190 -0.59 -11.33 0.16
CA THR A 190 -0.66 -10.08 -0.61
C THR A 190 -0.36 -10.32 -2.09
N ILE A 191 0.62 -11.18 -2.43
CA ILE A 191 0.93 -11.53 -3.82
C ILE A 191 -0.23 -12.29 -4.45
N ILE A 192 -0.71 -13.36 -3.80
CA ILE A 192 -1.81 -14.20 -4.32
C ILE A 192 -3.08 -13.37 -4.53
N SER A 193 -3.52 -12.66 -3.49
CA SER A 193 -4.70 -11.80 -3.58
C SER A 193 -4.50 -10.64 -4.56
N GLY A 194 -3.30 -10.09 -4.68
CA GLY A 194 -2.97 -9.03 -5.63
C GLY A 194 -3.14 -9.47 -7.08
N PHE A 195 -2.70 -10.68 -7.42
CA PHE A 195 -2.93 -11.26 -8.75
C PHE A 195 -4.42 -11.55 -9.01
N LEU A 196 -5.14 -12.06 -8.00
CA LEU A 196 -6.59 -12.29 -8.12
C LEU A 196 -7.36 -10.98 -8.37
N LEU A 197 -6.94 -9.88 -7.75
CA LEU A 197 -7.52 -8.56 -7.98
C LEU A 197 -7.15 -8.00 -9.36
N MET A 198 -5.88 -8.14 -9.77
CA MET A 198 -5.42 -7.68 -11.08
C MET A 198 -6.17 -8.39 -12.22
N ASP A 199 -6.39 -9.70 -12.11
CA ASP A 199 -7.16 -10.52 -13.05
C ASP A 199 -8.60 -9.99 -13.29
N LEU A 200 -9.22 -9.40 -12.26
CA LEU A 200 -10.56 -8.83 -12.37
C LEU A 200 -10.61 -7.56 -13.24
N VAL A 201 -9.50 -6.84 -13.37
CA VAL A 201 -9.46 -5.47 -13.93
C VAL A 201 -8.50 -5.29 -15.10
N VAL A 202 -7.56 -6.21 -15.31
CA VAL A 202 -6.58 -6.22 -16.40
C VAL A 202 -6.56 -7.62 -17.02
N ASP A 203 -6.67 -7.70 -18.35
CA ASP A 203 -6.41 -8.96 -19.06
C ASP A 203 -4.90 -9.21 -19.16
N TYR A 204 -4.46 -10.39 -18.74
CA TYR A 204 -3.04 -10.75 -18.70
C TYR A 204 -2.35 -10.61 -20.06
N GLU A 205 -3.06 -10.97 -21.14
CA GLU A 205 -2.56 -10.89 -22.50
C GLU A 205 -2.32 -9.44 -22.95
N SER A 206 -3.08 -8.48 -22.40
CA SER A 206 -2.97 -7.06 -22.71
C SER A 206 -2.28 -6.26 -21.61
N TYR A 207 -1.50 -6.91 -20.73
CA TYR A 207 -0.87 -6.23 -19.60
C TYR A 207 0.05 -5.09 -20.05
N PHE A 208 0.85 -5.26 -21.11
CA PHE A 208 1.70 -4.19 -21.64
C PHE A 208 0.88 -3.04 -22.23
N ASN A 209 -0.26 -3.34 -22.85
CA ASN A 209 -1.18 -2.30 -23.36
C ASN A 209 -1.68 -1.42 -22.23
N SER A 210 -1.88 -1.97 -21.02
CA SER A 210 -2.31 -1.19 -19.86
C SER A 210 -1.33 -0.08 -19.50
N TRP A 211 -0.03 -0.23 -19.81
CA TRP A 211 0.97 0.81 -19.57
C TRP A 211 0.73 2.06 -20.42
N MET A 212 -0.13 2.03 -21.43
CA MET A 212 -0.48 3.22 -22.19
C MET A 212 -1.36 4.20 -21.41
N ILE A 213 -2.12 3.74 -20.41
CA ILE A 213 -3.06 4.56 -19.66
C ILE A 213 -2.59 4.85 -18.21
N PRO A 214 -3.10 5.90 -17.55
CA PRO A 214 -2.69 6.26 -16.18
C PRO A 214 -2.80 5.14 -15.15
N TYR A 215 -3.80 4.27 -15.26
CA TYR A 215 -3.96 3.11 -14.38
C TYR A 215 -2.75 2.17 -14.47
N GLY A 216 -2.40 1.71 -15.67
CA GLY A 216 -1.29 0.77 -15.83
C GLY A 216 0.06 1.39 -15.49
N GLN A 217 0.21 2.71 -15.62
CA GLN A 217 1.38 3.43 -15.13
C GLN A 217 1.52 3.40 -13.60
N ALA A 218 0.43 3.64 -12.87
CA ALA A 218 0.44 3.50 -11.41
C ALA A 218 0.68 2.04 -10.99
N LEU A 219 0.10 1.08 -11.71
CA LEU A 219 0.30 -0.34 -11.48
C LEU A 219 1.76 -0.75 -11.73
N LEU A 220 2.37 -0.29 -12.81
CA LEU A 220 3.77 -0.54 -13.14
C LEU A 220 4.67 0.02 -12.04
N LEU A 221 4.48 1.28 -11.65
CA LEU A 221 5.27 1.90 -10.59
C LEU A 221 5.15 1.13 -9.26
N LYS A 222 3.95 0.63 -8.93
CA LYS A 222 3.73 -0.26 -7.77
C LYS A 222 4.60 -1.52 -7.85
N HIS A 223 4.59 -2.21 -8.99
CA HIS A 223 5.42 -3.41 -9.20
C HIS A 223 6.93 -3.11 -9.09
N LEU A 224 7.38 -2.00 -9.70
CA LEU A 224 8.79 -1.62 -9.66
C LEU A 224 9.26 -1.26 -8.24
N LEU A 225 8.41 -0.61 -7.43
CA LEU A 225 8.72 -0.31 -6.03
C LEU A 225 8.75 -1.56 -5.13
N ILE A 226 8.03 -2.63 -5.48
CA ILE A 226 8.06 -3.91 -4.74
C ILE A 226 9.46 -4.55 -4.82
N ILE A 227 10.18 -4.40 -5.93
CA ILE A 227 11.52 -4.99 -6.11
C ILE A 227 12.50 -4.54 -5.00
N PRO A 228 12.79 -3.24 -4.81
CA PRO A 228 13.66 -2.80 -3.72
C PRO A 228 13.02 -2.97 -2.33
N LEU A 229 11.70 -3.01 -2.21
CA LEU A 229 11.04 -3.37 -0.95
C LEU A 229 11.44 -4.78 -0.51
N LEU A 230 11.43 -5.76 -1.42
CA LEU A 230 11.87 -7.13 -1.11
C LEU A 230 13.34 -7.18 -0.70
N VAL A 231 14.19 -6.32 -1.29
CA VAL A 231 15.58 -6.17 -0.87
C VAL A 231 15.67 -5.62 0.56
N TYR A 232 14.89 -4.59 0.92
CA TYR A 232 14.83 -4.10 2.30
C TYR A 232 14.29 -5.14 3.28
N ALA A 233 13.25 -5.88 2.91
CA ALA A 233 12.69 -6.96 3.71
C ALA A 233 13.74 -8.07 3.95
N MET A 234 14.55 -8.41 2.93
CA MET A 234 15.68 -9.34 3.08
C MET A 234 16.77 -8.77 3.99
N ILE A 235 17.15 -7.50 3.84
CA ILE A 235 18.11 -6.83 4.71
C ILE A 235 17.63 -6.88 6.16
N ASN A 236 16.38 -6.49 6.42
CA ASN A 236 15.83 -6.39 7.77
C ASN A 236 15.54 -7.77 8.40
N GLY A 237 14.98 -8.70 7.64
CA GLY A 237 14.61 -10.03 8.13
C GLY A 237 15.80 -10.99 8.30
N VAL A 238 16.81 -10.89 7.41
CA VAL A 238 17.94 -11.84 7.37
C VAL A 238 19.24 -11.19 7.81
N LEU A 239 19.69 -10.14 7.10
CA LEU A 239 21.04 -9.59 7.33
C LEU A 239 21.16 -8.88 8.68
N ILE A 240 20.18 -8.07 9.05
CA ILE A 240 20.11 -7.41 10.35
C ILE A 240 19.96 -8.44 11.47
N ARG A 241 19.12 -9.46 11.29
CA ARG A 241 18.98 -10.56 12.26
C ARG A 241 20.32 -11.24 12.51
N ASN A 242 21.08 -11.54 11.45
CA ASN A 242 22.40 -12.15 11.57
C ASN A 242 23.43 -11.22 12.23
N LYS A 243 23.34 -9.91 11.96
CA LYS A 243 24.20 -8.90 12.57
C LYS A 243 23.93 -8.75 14.06
N LEU A 244 22.67 -8.68 14.46
CA LEU A 244 22.26 -8.57 15.86
C LEU A 244 22.68 -9.78 16.70
N LYS A 245 22.76 -10.98 16.11
CA LYS A 245 23.31 -12.17 16.80
C LYS A 245 24.79 -12.01 17.17
N LYS A 246 25.54 -11.21 16.40
CA LYS A 246 26.97 -10.96 16.62
C LYS A 246 27.23 -9.68 17.43
N ASP A 247 26.38 -8.67 17.25
CA ASP A 247 26.48 -7.36 17.87
C ASP A 247 25.10 -6.87 18.29
N ILE A 248 24.80 -7.03 19.59
CA ILE A 248 23.52 -6.66 20.19
C ILE A 248 23.31 -5.13 20.20
N LYS A 249 24.39 -4.32 20.08
CA LYS A 249 24.33 -2.85 20.05
C LYS A 249 24.05 -2.28 18.66
N PHE A 250 23.84 -3.14 17.66
CA PHE A 250 23.46 -2.66 16.34
C PHE A 250 22.06 -2.02 16.40
N LYS A 251 21.91 -0.87 15.74
CA LYS A 251 20.66 -0.09 15.70
C LYS A 251 19.85 -0.42 14.43
N PRO A 252 18.86 -1.34 14.47
CA PRO A 252 18.11 -1.75 13.28
C PRO A 252 17.06 -0.72 12.85
N ARG A 253 16.61 0.15 13.76
CA ARG A 253 15.47 1.07 13.55
C ARG A 253 15.58 1.91 12.28
N SER A 254 16.76 2.43 11.94
CA SER A 254 16.95 3.27 10.76
C SER A 254 16.65 2.54 9.45
N TRP A 255 16.96 1.23 9.37
CA TRP A 255 16.71 0.42 8.18
C TRP A 255 15.24 0.04 8.05
N VAL A 256 14.58 -0.27 9.17
CA VAL A 256 13.12 -0.52 9.19
C VAL A 256 12.34 0.77 8.86
N LYS A 257 12.86 1.95 9.21
CA LYS A 257 12.29 3.24 8.77
C LYS A 257 12.37 3.43 7.26
N VAL A 258 13.49 3.08 6.62
CA VAL A 258 13.59 3.21 5.17
C VAL A 258 12.67 2.21 4.47
N GLU A 259 12.58 0.98 4.96
CA GLU A 259 11.58 0.00 4.50
C GLU A 259 10.16 0.58 4.59
N SER A 260 9.79 1.19 5.73
CA SER A 260 8.46 1.79 5.89
C SER A 260 8.22 3.00 4.97
N ILE A 261 9.24 3.81 4.68
CA ILE A 261 9.14 4.89 3.69
C ILE A 261 8.88 4.34 2.28
N VAL A 262 9.58 3.27 1.87
CA VAL A 262 9.33 2.62 0.56
C VAL A 262 7.91 2.08 0.48
N ILE A 263 7.41 1.49 1.57
CA ILE A 263 6.00 1.05 1.65
C ILE A 263 5.03 2.23 1.50
N LEU A 264 5.31 3.39 2.06
CA LEU A 264 4.47 4.59 1.88
C LEU A 264 4.43 5.06 0.41
N LEU A 265 5.53 4.88 -0.34
CA LEU A 265 5.53 5.13 -1.80
C LEU A 265 4.63 4.12 -2.53
N ILE A 266 4.64 2.85 -2.11
CA ILE A 266 3.75 1.81 -2.66
C ILE A 266 2.28 2.10 -2.34
N PHE A 267 1.97 2.58 -1.14
CA PHE A 267 0.62 3.03 -0.78
C PHE A 267 0.19 4.21 -1.63
N SER A 268 1.10 5.14 -1.93
CA SER A 268 0.81 6.27 -2.83
C SER A 268 0.54 5.81 -4.26
N ALA A 269 1.31 4.87 -4.79
CA ALA A 269 1.06 4.27 -6.11
C ALA A 269 -0.27 3.50 -6.14
N THR A 270 -0.58 2.75 -5.08
CA THR A 270 -1.85 2.01 -4.95
C THR A 270 -3.05 2.94 -4.82
N ALA A 271 -2.90 4.05 -4.08
CA ALA A 271 -3.93 5.07 -3.97
C ALA A 271 -4.16 5.77 -5.31
N ALA A 272 -3.10 6.08 -6.05
CA ALA A 272 -3.21 6.65 -7.39
C ALA A 272 -3.93 5.69 -8.34
N LEU A 273 -3.59 4.40 -8.27
CA LEU A 273 -4.26 3.32 -9.02
C LEU A 273 -5.76 3.30 -8.75
N GLY A 274 -6.17 3.36 -7.47
CA GLY A 274 -7.58 3.36 -7.06
C GLY A 274 -8.36 4.64 -7.40
N GLN A 275 -7.71 5.67 -7.94
CA GLN A 275 -8.38 6.88 -8.46
C GLN A 275 -8.50 6.90 -9.98
N GLN A 276 -8.00 5.87 -10.67
CA GLN A 276 -8.07 5.74 -12.12
C GLN A 276 -9.03 4.62 -12.51
N SER A 277 -9.69 4.77 -13.66
CA SER A 277 -10.49 3.70 -14.25
C SER A 277 -9.60 2.55 -14.71
N PRO A 278 -10.01 1.28 -14.51
CA PRO A 278 -9.22 0.13 -14.90
C PRO A 278 -9.15 -0.07 -16.42
N PRO A 279 -8.16 -0.84 -16.92
CA PRO A 279 -7.96 -1.09 -18.36
C PRO A 279 -9.17 -1.74 -19.05
N LYS A 280 -9.86 -2.68 -18.39
CA LYS A 280 -11.08 -3.31 -18.94
C LYS A 280 -12.22 -2.33 -19.23
N GLU A 281 -12.20 -1.16 -18.59
CA GLU A 281 -13.22 -0.11 -18.74
C GLU A 281 -12.70 1.13 -19.49
N THR A 282 -11.43 1.11 -19.93
CA THR A 282 -10.76 2.28 -20.51
C THR A 282 -10.17 1.93 -21.87
N ALA A 283 -10.81 2.41 -22.94
CA ALA A 283 -10.27 2.31 -24.28
C ALA A 283 -8.98 3.13 -24.42
N ILE A 284 -7.98 2.58 -25.11
CA ILE A 284 -6.72 3.27 -25.40
C ILE A 284 -6.94 4.20 -26.59
N THR A 285 -6.90 5.51 -26.35
CA THR A 285 -7.05 6.55 -27.35
C THR A 285 -6.05 7.69 -27.08
N ASN A 286 -5.92 8.62 -28.03
CA ASN A 286 -5.11 9.83 -27.83
C ASN A 286 -5.58 10.70 -26.63
N GLU A 287 -6.82 10.54 -26.19
CA GLU A 287 -7.37 11.28 -25.04
C GLU A 287 -7.08 10.59 -23.70
N THR A 288 -6.99 9.26 -23.70
CA THR A 288 -6.80 8.45 -22.49
C THR A 288 -5.34 8.05 -22.25
N ILE A 289 -4.45 8.24 -23.25
CA ILE A 289 -3.03 7.98 -23.10
C ILE A 289 -2.44 8.78 -21.94
N SER A 290 -1.61 8.10 -21.15
CA SER A 290 -0.96 8.73 -20.02
C SER A 290 0.09 9.75 -20.49
N LYS A 291 0.18 10.88 -19.78
CA LYS A 291 1.21 11.90 -20.04
C LYS A 291 2.64 11.35 -19.95
N MET A 292 2.86 10.30 -19.15
CA MET A 292 4.18 9.70 -19.05
C MET A 292 4.47 8.86 -20.29
N THR A 293 3.51 8.04 -20.72
CA THR A 293 3.66 7.21 -21.92
C THR A 293 3.85 8.08 -23.16
N SER A 294 3.10 9.17 -23.30
CA SER A 294 3.22 10.07 -24.45
C SER A 294 4.59 10.78 -24.56
N LEU A 295 5.42 10.79 -23.52
CA LEU A 295 6.79 11.31 -23.59
C LEU A 295 7.77 10.32 -24.22
N PHE A 296 7.50 9.02 -24.12
CA PHE A 296 8.41 7.96 -24.56
C PHE A 296 7.89 7.24 -25.81
N PHE A 297 6.59 6.98 -25.85
CA PHE A 297 5.93 6.29 -26.95
C PHE A 297 5.76 7.21 -28.15
N ARG A 298 6.30 6.81 -29.30
CA ARG A 298 6.28 7.58 -30.55
C ARG A 298 5.43 6.94 -31.65
N GLY A 299 4.82 5.78 -31.37
CA GLY A 299 3.92 5.11 -32.30
C GLY A 299 2.54 5.77 -32.37
N ASP A 300 1.79 5.45 -33.42
CA ASP A 300 0.41 5.90 -33.57
C ASP A 300 -0.50 5.18 -32.58
N VAL A 301 -1.32 5.94 -31.83
CA VAL A 301 -2.27 5.37 -30.87
C VAL A 301 -3.55 5.01 -31.62
N VAL A 302 -3.64 3.75 -32.04
CA VAL A 302 -4.80 3.18 -32.75
C VAL A 302 -5.59 2.28 -31.78
N PRO A 303 -6.92 2.20 -31.90
CA PRO A 303 -7.71 1.19 -31.18
C PRO A 303 -7.13 -0.22 -31.39
N ASP A 304 -7.13 -1.04 -30.34
CA ASP A 304 -6.57 -2.40 -30.31
C ASP A 304 -5.06 -2.54 -30.56
N ILE A 305 -4.30 -1.46 -30.30
CA ILE A 305 -2.84 -1.52 -30.32
C ILE A 305 -2.31 -2.64 -29.40
N GLN A 306 -1.38 -3.43 -29.93
CA GLN A 306 -0.64 -4.43 -29.16
C GLN A 306 0.75 -3.89 -28.90
N VAL A 307 0.96 -3.40 -27.69
CA VAL A 307 2.28 -2.95 -27.24
C VAL A 307 3.21 -4.15 -27.15
N GLN A 308 4.33 -4.07 -27.85
CA GLN A 308 5.39 -5.06 -27.76
C GLN A 308 6.58 -4.48 -27.00
N ILE A 309 7.36 -5.37 -26.37
CA ILE A 309 8.63 -4.99 -25.76
C ILE A 309 9.73 -5.28 -26.77
N SER A 310 10.36 -4.22 -27.27
CA SER A 310 11.53 -4.30 -28.13
C SER A 310 12.81 -4.04 -27.35
N ILE A 311 13.92 -4.55 -27.87
CA ILE A 311 15.22 -4.44 -27.22
C ILE A 311 15.98 -3.27 -27.84
N HIS A 312 16.00 -2.14 -27.15
CA HIS A 312 16.84 -1.00 -27.50
C HIS A 312 18.07 -0.90 -26.61
N LEU A 313 19.19 -0.46 -27.19
CA LEU A 313 20.45 -0.28 -26.46
C LEU A 313 20.29 0.64 -25.24
N ASN A 314 19.55 1.75 -25.38
CA ASN A 314 19.28 2.68 -24.28
C ASN A 314 18.49 2.02 -23.14
N SER A 315 17.51 1.18 -23.48
CA SER A 315 16.74 0.41 -22.49
C SER A 315 17.63 -0.59 -21.75
N ILE A 316 18.49 -1.32 -22.46
CA ILE A 316 19.43 -2.28 -21.85
C ILE A 316 20.41 -1.57 -20.89
N ILE A 317 20.98 -0.43 -21.30
CA ILE A 317 21.92 0.33 -20.46
C ILE A 317 21.25 0.77 -19.16
N LEU A 318 20.03 1.29 -19.23
CA LEU A 318 19.27 1.70 -18.05
C LEU A 318 18.87 0.52 -17.16
N LEU A 319 18.56 -0.63 -17.75
CA LEU A 319 18.32 -1.87 -17.02
C LEU A 319 19.57 -2.31 -16.24
N ILE A 320 20.76 -2.23 -16.86
CA ILE A 320 22.02 -2.52 -16.19
C ILE A 320 22.26 -1.54 -15.03
N PHE A 321 22.03 -0.23 -15.23
CA PHE A 321 22.15 0.74 -14.15
C PHE A 321 21.16 0.48 -13.00
N ALA A 322 19.92 0.12 -13.31
CA ALA A 322 18.94 -0.28 -12.31
C ALA A 322 19.45 -1.44 -11.44
N LEU A 323 19.98 -2.49 -12.06
CA LEU A 323 20.55 -3.64 -11.35
C LEU A 323 21.78 -3.25 -10.52
N LEU A 324 22.67 -2.42 -11.06
CA LEU A 324 23.81 -1.89 -10.33
C LEU A 324 23.38 -1.08 -9.09
N PHE A 325 22.34 -0.25 -9.19
CA PHE A 325 21.81 0.49 -8.05
C PHE A 325 21.20 -0.44 -6.99
N LEU A 326 20.53 -1.54 -7.36
CA LEU A 326 20.09 -2.56 -6.40
C LEU A 326 21.26 -3.24 -5.69
N VAL A 327 22.34 -3.56 -6.42
CA VAL A 327 23.56 -4.11 -5.82
C VAL A 327 24.19 -3.10 -4.85
N LEU A 328 24.29 -1.82 -5.25
CA LEU A 328 24.81 -0.74 -4.41
C LEU A 328 23.95 -0.50 -3.17
N LEU A 329 22.63 -0.70 -3.23
CA LEU A 329 21.75 -0.67 -2.07
C LEU A 329 22.18 -1.72 -1.04
N VAL A 330 22.40 -2.97 -1.47
CA VAL A 330 22.85 -4.06 -0.58
C VAL A 330 24.28 -3.79 -0.06
N LEU A 331 25.19 -3.36 -0.93
CA LEU A 331 26.56 -3.02 -0.54
C LEU A 331 26.61 -1.85 0.44
N SER A 332 25.68 -0.90 0.35
CA SER A 332 25.53 0.19 1.33
C SER A 332 25.31 -0.36 2.75
N PHE A 333 24.48 -1.39 2.89
CA PHE A 333 24.29 -2.09 4.16
C PHE A 333 25.56 -2.81 4.63
N ILE A 334 26.16 -3.63 3.75
CA ILE A 334 27.34 -4.45 4.08
C ILE A 334 28.51 -3.57 4.51
N ASN A 335 28.76 -2.49 3.77
CA ASN A 335 29.84 -1.54 4.01
C ASN A 335 29.51 -0.50 5.09
N LYS A 336 28.42 -0.69 5.86
CA LYS A 336 27.99 0.18 6.97
C LYS A 336 27.84 1.65 6.57
N ARG A 337 27.44 1.93 5.33
CA ARG A 337 27.18 3.29 4.84
C ARG A 337 25.87 3.83 5.43
N HIS A 338 25.67 5.14 5.32
CA HIS A 338 24.49 5.80 5.84
C HIS A 338 23.22 5.33 5.11
N VAL A 339 22.12 5.12 5.84
CA VAL A 339 20.87 4.55 5.28
C VAL A 339 20.24 5.44 4.19
N ILE A 340 20.51 6.75 4.22
CA ILE A 340 20.05 7.67 3.15
C ILE A 340 20.65 7.26 1.81
N LEU A 341 21.91 6.80 1.78
CA LEU A 341 22.54 6.36 0.53
C LEU A 341 21.80 5.14 -0.04
N SER A 342 21.40 4.17 0.79
CA SER A 342 20.62 3.02 0.30
C SER A 342 19.25 3.46 -0.23
N PHE A 343 18.63 4.46 0.40
CA PHE A 343 17.36 5.02 -0.08
C PHE A 343 17.52 5.74 -1.43
N CYS A 344 18.59 6.52 -1.63
CA CYS A 344 18.90 7.11 -2.92
C CYS A 344 19.10 6.04 -4.01
N MET A 345 19.86 4.97 -3.71
CA MET A 345 20.05 3.86 -4.65
C MET A 345 18.74 3.14 -4.98
N CYS A 346 17.84 2.99 -4.00
CA CYS A 346 16.49 2.47 -4.22
C CYS A 346 15.71 3.32 -5.23
N LEU A 347 15.67 4.64 -5.06
CA LEU A 347 14.95 5.54 -5.98
C LEU A 347 15.57 5.53 -7.38
N LEU A 348 16.90 5.60 -7.47
CA LEU A 348 17.59 5.56 -8.76
C LEU A 348 17.35 4.24 -9.50
N SER A 349 17.30 3.11 -8.78
CA SER A 349 16.92 1.83 -9.37
C SER A 349 15.51 1.86 -9.96
N VAL A 350 14.51 2.33 -9.20
CA VAL A 350 13.11 2.37 -9.66
C VAL A 350 12.96 3.29 -10.87
N ILE A 351 13.57 4.47 -10.84
CA ILE A 351 13.54 5.43 -11.96
C ILE A 351 14.21 4.81 -13.20
N SER A 352 15.37 4.17 -13.03
CA SER A 352 16.09 3.55 -14.15
C SER A 352 15.30 2.37 -14.76
N LEU A 353 14.68 1.53 -13.92
CA LEU A 353 13.80 0.45 -14.39
C LEU A 353 12.60 1.00 -15.15
N TYR A 354 11.96 2.03 -14.60
CA TYR A 354 10.79 2.65 -15.20
C TYR A 354 11.10 3.21 -16.59
N ILE A 355 12.16 4.03 -16.71
CA ILE A 355 12.55 4.62 -17.99
C ILE A 355 13.02 3.53 -18.97
N SER A 356 13.74 2.50 -18.49
CA SER A 356 14.13 1.36 -19.32
C SER A 356 12.91 0.68 -19.95
N LEU A 357 11.86 0.40 -19.17
CA LEU A 357 10.64 -0.23 -19.67
C LEU A 357 9.83 0.68 -20.59
N MET A 358 9.74 1.98 -20.29
CA MET A 358 9.05 2.93 -21.18
C MET A 358 9.76 3.08 -22.52
N LEU A 359 11.11 3.07 -22.52
CA LEU A 359 11.88 3.13 -23.76
C LEU A 359 11.85 1.84 -24.56
N SER A 360 11.44 0.71 -23.98
CA SER A 360 11.30 -0.57 -24.70
C SER A 360 9.92 -0.79 -25.31
N MET A 361 8.95 0.11 -25.07
CA MET A 361 7.61 -0.03 -25.64
C MET A 361 7.60 0.39 -27.11
N GLU A 362 7.08 -0.49 -27.98
CA GLU A 362 6.80 -0.26 -29.40
C GLU A 362 5.33 -0.52 -29.75
#